data_AF-H1LKV3-F1
#
_entry.id   AF-H1LKV3-F1
#
_cell.length_a   1.000
_cell.length_b   1.000
_cell.length_c   1.000
_cell.angle_alpha   90.00
_cell.angle_beta   90.00
_cell.angle_gamma   90.00
#
_symmetry.space_group_name_H-M   'P 1'
#
loop_
_entity.id
_entity.type
_entity.pdbx_description
1 polymer ?
#
loop_
_entity_poly.entity_id
_entity_poly.type
_entity_poly.pdbx_seq_one_letter_code
_entity_poly.pdbx_strand_id
1 'polypeptide(L)'
;MDYKAQVTNSILSVLNDELSSAEVYEKLEQPKTQAMGDLAFPAFALAKVLHKAPNQIAADLVAKIDQTSYEKVEAKGAYINFFLDKGQFSNENLN
;
A
#
# COMPACT_ATOMS: atom_id res chain seq x y z
N MET A 1 -2.54 -15.07 -6.66
CA MET A 1 -3.17 -14.03 -5.82
C MET A 1 -2.90 -12.68 -6.46
N ASP A 2 -3.88 -11.79 -6.50
CA ASP A 2 -3.72 -10.43 -7.02
C ASP A 2 -3.23 -9.50 -5.90
N TYR A 3 -1.91 -9.28 -5.86
CA TYR A 3 -1.29 -8.44 -4.83
C TYR A 3 -1.66 -6.97 -4.96
N LYS A 4 -1.98 -6.48 -6.17
CA LYS A 4 -2.47 -5.11 -6.33
C LYS A 4 -3.83 -4.97 -5.68
N ALA A 5 -4.73 -5.93 -5.87
CA ALA A 5 -6.04 -5.92 -5.21
C ALA A 5 -5.91 -5.97 -3.68
N GLN A 6 -4.99 -6.80 -3.15
CA GLN A 6 -4.70 -6.84 -1.71
C GLN A 6 -4.24 -5.47 -1.18
N VAL A 7 -3.25 -4.85 -1.82
CA VAL A 7 -2.74 -3.52 -1.43
C VAL A 7 -3.82 -2.46 -1.53
N THR A 8 -4.63 -2.47 -2.59
CA THR A 8 -5.77 -1.56 -2.73
C THR A 8 -6.73 -1.66 -1.55
N ASN A 9 -7.11 -2.88 -1.14
CA ASN A 9 -8.02 -3.07 -0.01
C ASN A 9 -7.41 -2.56 1.31
N SER A 10 -6.12 -2.79 1.52
CA SER A 10 -5.40 -2.30 2.71
C SER A 10 -5.30 -0.78 2.78
N ILE A 11 -5.20 -0.09 1.64
CA ILE A 11 -5.24 1.37 1.60
C ILE A 11 -6.67 1.86 1.87
N LEU A 12 -7.67 1.29 1.20
CA LEU A 12 -9.07 1.71 1.34
C LEU A 12 -9.59 1.57 2.78
N SER A 13 -9.17 0.52 3.50
CA SER A 13 -9.60 0.28 4.89
C SER A 13 -9.21 1.40 5.85
N VAL A 14 -8.25 2.26 5.48
CA VAL A 14 -7.77 3.39 6.28
C VAL A 14 -7.98 4.76 5.63
N LEU A 15 -8.50 4.78 4.40
CA LEU A 15 -8.61 5.98 3.56
C LEU A 15 -9.97 6.69 3.67
N ASN A 16 -10.92 6.15 4.45
CA ASN A 16 -12.25 6.75 4.68
C ASN A 16 -13.01 7.13 3.39
N ASP A 17 -12.95 6.28 2.35
CA ASP A 17 -13.65 6.45 1.07
C ASP A 17 -13.26 7.69 0.23
N GLU A 18 -12.11 8.32 0.51
CA GLU A 18 -11.63 9.51 -0.20
C GLU A 18 -11.18 9.23 -1.65
N LEU A 19 -10.92 7.97 -1.98
CA LEU A 19 -10.71 7.49 -3.35
C LEU A 19 -11.49 6.19 -3.56
N SER A 20 -11.91 5.95 -4.80
CA SER A 20 -12.47 4.66 -5.20
C SER A 20 -11.39 3.58 -5.30
N SER A 21 -11.82 2.32 -5.21
CA SER A 21 -10.94 1.16 -5.39
C SER A 21 -10.21 1.17 -6.74
N ALA A 22 -10.91 1.55 -7.82
CA ALA A 22 -10.32 1.66 -9.14
C ALA A 22 -9.20 2.72 -9.19
N GLU A 23 -9.42 3.88 -8.58
CA GLU A 23 -8.42 4.95 -8.53
C GLU A 23 -7.18 4.55 -7.73
N VAL A 24 -7.36 3.86 -6.59
CA VAL A 24 -6.23 3.35 -5.80
C VAL A 24 -5.45 2.31 -6.61
N TYR A 25 -6.15 1.35 -7.22
CA TYR A 25 -5.55 0.25 -7.98
C TYR A 25 -4.72 0.75 -9.18
N GLU A 26 -5.26 1.69 -9.95
CA GLU A 26 -4.59 2.31 -11.12
C GLU A 26 -3.33 3.09 -10.71
N LYS A 27 -3.35 3.71 -9.52
CA LYS A 27 -2.23 4.47 -8.99
C LYS A 27 -1.13 3.63 -8.37
N LEU A 28 -1.34 2.32 -8.19
CA LEU A 28 -0.29 1.43 -7.69
C LEU A 28 0.80 1.21 -8.73
N GLU A 29 2.02 1.53 -8.35
CA GLU A 29 3.21 1.44 -9.18
C GLU A 29 4.08 0.25 -8.75
N GLN A 30 4.81 -0.33 -9.70
CA GLN A 30 5.88 -1.29 -9.39
C GLN A 30 7.21 -0.53 -9.30
N PRO A 31 7.86 -0.48 -8.12
CA PRO A 31 9.11 0.25 -7.95
C PRO A 31 10.26 -0.34 -8.77
N LYS A 32 11.23 0.50 -9.15
CA LYS A 32 12.40 0.09 -9.95
C LYS A 32 13.42 -0.75 -9.20
N THR A 33 13.36 -0.75 -7.87
CA THR A 33 14.33 -1.43 -6.99
C THR A 33 13.60 -2.08 -5.84
N GLN A 34 14.05 -3.26 -5.41
CA GLN A 34 13.45 -3.99 -4.28
C GLN A 34 13.49 -3.21 -2.96
N ALA A 35 14.47 -2.31 -2.78
CA ALA A 35 14.55 -1.42 -1.61
C ALA A 35 13.40 -0.40 -1.49
N MET A 36 12.52 -0.32 -2.50
CA MET A 36 11.33 0.54 -2.49
C MET A 36 10.03 -0.28 -2.43
N GLY A 37 10.11 -1.58 -2.14
CA GLY A 37 8.97 -2.48 -2.06
C GLY A 37 8.66 -3.19 -3.38
N ASP A 38 7.70 -4.12 -3.32
CA ASP A 38 7.14 -4.81 -4.48
C ASP A 38 6.06 -3.94 -5.16
N LEU A 39 5.32 -3.17 -4.37
CA LEU A 39 4.30 -2.22 -4.82
C LEU A 39 4.44 -0.92 -4.05
N ALA A 40 4.13 0.21 -4.71
CA ALA A 40 4.10 1.51 -4.05
C ALA A 40 2.86 2.30 -4.43
N PHE A 41 2.33 3.05 -3.46
CA PHE A 41 1.25 4.00 -3.66
C PHE A 41 1.76 5.45 -3.49
N PRO A 42 1.61 6.32 -4.50
CA PRO A 42 1.98 7.73 -4.41
C PRO A 42 0.91 8.53 -3.66
N ALA A 43 1.21 8.96 -2.43
CA ALA A 43 0.28 9.74 -1.59
C ALA A 43 -0.02 11.15 -2.14
N PHE A 44 0.69 11.62 -3.16
CA PHE A 44 0.37 12.88 -3.87
C PHE A 44 -1.05 12.89 -4.43
N ALA A 45 -1.60 11.72 -4.78
CA ALA A 45 -2.98 11.58 -5.22
C ALA A 45 -3.99 12.06 -4.19
N LEU A 46 -3.65 11.99 -2.90
CA LEU A 46 -4.50 12.34 -1.78
C LEU A 46 -4.29 13.77 -1.28
N ALA A 47 -3.21 14.44 -1.68
CA ALA A 47 -2.84 15.74 -1.10
C ALA A 47 -3.90 16.82 -1.34
N LYS A 48 -4.54 16.80 -2.52
CA LYS A 48 -5.64 17.72 -2.85
C LYS A 48 -6.94 17.38 -2.14
N VAL A 49 -7.18 16.10 -1.86
CA VAL A 49 -8.40 15.59 -1.24
C VAL A 49 -8.37 15.83 0.27
N LEU A 50 -7.26 15.43 0.91
CA LEU A 50 -7.06 15.55 2.36
C LEU A 50 -6.53 16.92 2.81
N HIS A 51 -6.24 17.83 1.87
CA HIS A 51 -5.64 19.14 2.13
C HIS A 51 -4.39 19.07 3.04
N LYS A 52 -3.58 18.04 2.83
CA LYS A 52 -2.45 17.67 3.71
C LYS A 52 -1.21 17.33 2.90
N ALA A 53 -0.03 17.54 3.49
CA ALA A 53 1.23 17.28 2.82
C ALA A 53 1.38 15.78 2.50
N PRO A 54 1.79 15.39 1.27
CA PRO A 54 1.87 14.00 0.84
C PRO A 54 2.70 13.09 1.76
N ASN A 55 3.81 13.61 2.28
CA ASN A 55 4.67 12.89 3.22
C ASN A 55 3.97 12.58 4.55
N GLN A 56 3.17 13.51 5.04
CA GLN A 56 2.41 13.33 6.26
C GLN A 56 1.25 12.35 6.05
N ILE A 57 0.58 12.42 4.89
CA ILE A 57 -0.45 11.44 4.51
C ILE A 57 0.14 10.03 4.46
N ALA A 58 1.29 9.85 3.79
CA ALA A 58 1.95 8.54 3.70
C ALA A 58 2.26 7.98 5.10
N ALA A 59 2.85 8.79 5.99
CA ALA A 59 3.15 8.37 7.36
C ALA A 59 1.89 8.00 8.16
N ASP A 60 0.83 8.80 8.07
CA ASP A 60 -0.41 8.56 8.80
C ASP A 60 -1.13 7.29 8.34
N LEU A 61 -1.15 7.01 7.03
CA LEU A 61 -1.79 5.81 6.49
C LEU A 61 -1.00 4.56 6.90
N VAL A 62 0.33 4.58 6.80
CA VAL A 62 1.17 3.45 7.23
C VAL A 62 0.99 3.11 8.70
N ALA A 63 0.78 4.11 9.56
CA ALA A 63 0.52 3.90 10.98
C ALA A 63 -0.83 3.22 11.28
N LYS A 64 -1.75 3.20 10.31
CA LYS A 64 -3.10 2.62 10.44
C LYS A 64 -3.27 1.30 9.67
N ILE A 65 -2.47 1.07 8.64
CA ILE A 65 -2.53 -0.15 7.82
C ILE A 65 -2.17 -1.36 8.66
N ASP A 66 -3.00 -2.39 8.61
CA ASP A 66 -2.66 -3.72 9.14
C ASP A 66 -1.53 -4.34 8.31
N GLN A 67 -0.41 -4.62 8.96
CA GLN A 67 0.79 -5.13 8.31
C GLN A 67 0.91 -6.65 8.37
N THR A 68 -0.06 -7.37 8.96
CA THR A 68 0.02 -8.82 9.21
C THR A 68 0.25 -9.66 7.95
N SER A 69 -0.26 -9.19 6.79
CA SER A 69 -0.09 -9.87 5.49
C SER A 69 1.08 -9.36 4.66
N TYR A 70 1.98 -8.58 5.26
CA TYR A 70 3.11 -7.94 4.61
C TYR A 70 4.40 -8.25 5.37
N GLU A 71 5.51 -8.40 4.65
CA GLU A 71 6.82 -8.40 5.30
C GLU A 71 7.08 -7.04 5.97
N LYS A 72 6.67 -5.98 5.29
CA LYS A 72 6.81 -4.60 5.75
C LYS A 72 5.90 -3.66 4.98
N VAL A 73 5.38 -2.64 5.65
CA VAL A 73 4.81 -1.45 5.01
C VAL A 73 5.49 -0.21 5.57
N GLU A 74 6.05 0.64 4.71
CA GLU A 74 6.74 1.86 5.16
C GLU A 74 6.39 3.10 4.33
N ALA A 75 6.46 4.26 4.98
CA ALA A 75 6.39 5.54 4.29
C ALA A 75 7.81 6.01 3.96
N LYS A 76 8.08 6.34 2.68
CA LYS A 76 9.34 6.93 2.25
C LYS A 76 9.07 8.18 1.42
N GLY A 77 9.21 9.33 2.06
CA GLY A 77 8.77 10.59 1.48
C GLY A 77 7.25 10.56 1.26
N ALA A 78 6.81 10.81 0.04
CA ALA A 78 5.40 10.84 -0.34
C ALA A 78 4.88 9.51 -0.91
N TYR A 79 5.57 8.40 -0.64
CA TYR A 79 5.21 7.06 -1.08
C TYR A 79 4.93 6.16 0.11
N ILE A 80 3.96 5.26 -0.07
CA ILE A 80 3.74 4.10 0.79
C ILE A 80 4.26 2.88 0.04
N ASN A 81 5.30 2.24 0.57
CA ASN A 81 5.94 1.08 -0.02
C ASN A 81 5.46 -0.19 0.69
N PHE A 82 5.03 -1.17 -0.08
CA PHE A 82 4.55 -2.47 0.39
C PHE A 82 5.55 -3.56 0.00
N PHE A 83 6.01 -4.32 0.98
CA PHE A 83 6.87 -5.48 0.83
C PHE A 83 6.02 -6.71 1.13
N LEU A 84 5.78 -7.55 0.13
CA LEU A 84 4.83 -8.64 0.21
C LEU A 84 5.48 -9.85 0.88
N ASP A 85 4.77 -10.48 1.81
CA ASP A 85 5.23 -11.73 2.40
C ASP A 85 5.04 -12.88 1.38
N LYS A 86 6.10 -13.16 0.63
CA LYS A 86 6.14 -14.28 -0.34
C LYS A 86 6.32 -15.64 0.35
N GLY A 87 6.56 -15.66 1.66
CA GLY A 87 6.85 -16.83 2.48
C GLY A 87 5.63 -17.51 3.11
N GLN A 88 4.48 -16.83 3.20
CA GLN A 88 3.20 -17.44 3.63
C GLN A 88 2.62 -18.44 2.61
N PHE A 89 3.40 -18.86 1.61
CA PHE A 89 3.03 -19.87 0.61
C PHE A 89 3.43 -21.31 0.99
N SER A 90 4.14 -21.53 2.10
CA SER A 90 4.71 -22.85 2.39
C SER A 90 3.78 -23.86 3.07
N ASN A 91 2.48 -23.60 3.28
CA ASN A 91 1.61 -24.54 4.02
C ASN A 91 0.17 -24.74 3.50
N GLU A 92 -0.11 -24.46 2.23
CA GLU A 92 -1.46 -24.69 1.68
C GLU A 92 -1.47 -25.60 0.43
N ASN A 93 -0.66 -26.67 0.45
CA ASN A 93 -0.73 -27.75 -0.57
C ASN A 93 -0.30 -29.14 -0.05
N LEU A 94 -0.73 -29.51 1.16
CA LEU A 94 -0.72 -30.90 1.63
C LEU A 94 -2.03 -31.14 2.39
N ASN A 95 -3.10 -31.45 1.66
CA ASN A 95 -4.16 -32.42 2.00
C ASN A 95 -5.18 -32.50 0.85
#